data_AF-A0A937P1J0-F1
#
_entry.id   AF-A0A937P1J0-F1
#
_cell.length_a   1.000
_cell.length_b   1.000
_cell.length_c   1.000
_cell.angle_alpha   90.00
_cell.angle_beta   90.00
_cell.angle_gamma   90.00
#
_symmetry.space_group_name_H-M   'P 1'
#
loop_
_entity.id
_entity.type
_entity.pdbx_description
1 polymer ?
#
loop_
_entity_poly.entity_id
_entity_poly.type
_entity_poly.pdbx_seq_one_letter_code
_entity_poly.pdbx_strand_id
1 'polypeptide(L)'
;MTERFTSLILNSKVYTENQLHQLALNKLSVKSLKAWKKTLYQFILEWNSDNPSVKIKTSGSTGTPKWIDIPKEKMIKSALITGEFFN
;
A
#
# COMPACT_ATOMS: atom_id res chain seq x y z
N MET A 1 -21.71 -0.18 3.59
CA MET A 1 -21.28 -1.15 2.57
C MET A 1 -19.81 -0.84 2.31
N THR A 2 -18.89 -1.70 2.73
CA THR A 2 -17.45 -1.44 2.57
C THR A 2 -17.07 -1.79 1.14
N GLU A 3 -16.63 -0.82 0.34
CA GLU A 3 -16.12 -1.10 -1.00
C GLU A 3 -14.91 -2.04 -0.91
N ARG A 4 -14.99 -3.17 -1.61
CA ARG A 4 -13.93 -4.19 -1.62
C ARG A 4 -13.21 -4.14 -2.95
N PHE A 5 -12.00 -3.61 -2.95
CA PHE A 5 -11.10 -3.61 -4.11
C PHE A 5 -10.40 -4.98 -4.19
N THR A 6 -10.67 -5.75 -5.25
CA THR A 6 -10.16 -7.13 -5.40
C THR A 6 -8.98 -7.24 -6.36
N SER A 7 -8.63 -6.15 -7.03
CA SER A 7 -7.51 -6.11 -7.97
C SER A 7 -6.79 -4.76 -7.95
N LEU A 8 -5.52 -4.77 -8.36
CA LEU A 8 -4.69 -3.58 -8.53
C LEU A 8 -4.11 -3.56 -9.94
N ILE A 9 -4.13 -2.39 -10.57
CA ILE A 9 -3.40 -2.16 -11.82
C ILE A 9 -2.01 -1.62 -11.47
N LEU A 10 -0.97 -2.33 -11.89
CA LEU A 10 0.42 -1.93 -11.70
C LEU A 10 1.18 -2.07 -13.03
N ASN A 11 1.74 -0.96 -13.52
CA ASN A 11 2.39 -0.89 -14.84
C ASN A 11 1.46 -1.41 -15.97
N SER A 12 0.21 -0.95 -15.98
CA SER A 12 -0.83 -1.33 -16.95
C SER A 12 -1.24 -2.81 -16.94
N LYS A 13 -0.79 -3.60 -15.98
CA LYS A 13 -1.22 -4.99 -15.78
C LYS A 13 -2.12 -5.10 -14.56
N VAL A 14 -3.24 -5.81 -14.73
CA VAL A 14 -4.16 -6.15 -13.65
C VAL A 14 -3.58 -7.32 -12.85
N TYR A 15 -3.61 -7.22 -11.53
CA TYR A 15 -3.23 -8.28 -10.61
C TYR A 15 -4.36 -8.55 -9.61
N THR A 16 -4.68 -9.83 -9.41
CA THR A 16 -5.50 -10.28 -8.27
C THR A 16 -4.70 -10.23 -6.97
N GLU A 17 -5.38 -10.34 -5.84
CA GLU A 17 -4.77 -10.39 -4.51
C GLU A 17 -3.65 -11.43 -4.40
N ASN A 18 -3.91 -12.68 -4.85
CA ASN A 18 -2.91 -13.74 -4.83
C ASN A 18 -1.73 -13.44 -5.78
N GLN A 19 -2.01 -12.87 -6.97
CA GLN A 19 -0.95 -12.50 -7.90
C GLN A 19 -0.07 -11.37 -7.35
N LEU A 20 -0.65 -10.39 -6.66
CA LEU A 20 0.10 -9.32 -5.97
C LEU A 20 0.97 -9.88 -4.85
N HIS A 21 0.42 -10.79 -4.06
CA HIS A 21 1.15 -11.44 -2.97
C HIS A 21 2.38 -12.18 -3.51
N GLN A 22 2.18 -13.03 -4.53
CA GLN A 22 3.28 -13.75 -5.18
C GLN A 22 4.29 -12.80 -5.85
N LEU A 23 3.82 -11.74 -6.51
CA LEU A 23 4.69 -10.74 -7.12
C LEU A 23 5.58 -10.08 -6.06
N ALA A 24 4.99 -9.63 -4.95
CA ALA A 24 5.72 -8.94 -3.90
C ALA A 24 6.78 -9.85 -3.24
N LEU A 25 6.44 -11.09 -2.91
CA LEU A 25 7.40 -12.06 -2.38
C LEU A 25 8.58 -12.32 -3.34
N ASN A 26 8.29 -12.53 -4.63
CA ASN A 26 9.32 -12.72 -5.65
C ASN A 26 10.21 -11.49 -5.84
N LYS A 27 9.67 -10.27 -5.71
CA LYS A 27 10.47 -9.06 -5.85
C LYS A 27 11.35 -8.82 -4.62
N LEU A 28 10.84 -9.11 -3.42
CA LEU A 28 11.57 -8.93 -2.17
C LEU A 28 12.74 -9.93 -1.99
N SER A 29 12.74 -11.07 -2.69
CA SER A 29 13.86 -12.02 -2.68
C SER A 29 15.08 -11.55 -3.51
N VAL A 30 14.92 -10.52 -4.35
CA VAL A 30 16.00 -9.99 -5.19
C VAL A 30 16.93 -9.08 -4.38
N LYS A 31 18.18 -9.50 -4.17
CA LYS A 31 19.18 -8.76 -3.37
C LYS A 31 19.48 -7.35 -3.89
N SER A 32 19.44 -7.13 -5.22
CA SER A 32 19.75 -5.85 -5.87
C SER A 32 18.55 -4.91 -6.02
N LEU A 33 17.44 -5.19 -5.31
CA LEU A 33 16.24 -4.38 -5.41
C LEU A 33 16.45 -2.98 -4.81
N LYS A 34 16.17 -1.92 -5.58
CA LYS A 34 16.23 -0.52 -5.12
C LYS A 34 15.39 -0.33 -3.85
N ALA A 35 15.88 0.46 -2.90
CA ALA A 35 15.24 0.66 -1.59
C ALA A 35 13.76 1.06 -1.69
N TRP A 36 13.42 2.02 -2.55
CA TRP A 36 12.03 2.45 -2.74
C TRP A 36 11.13 1.32 -3.28
N LYS A 37 11.66 0.42 -4.13
CA LYS A 37 10.91 -0.75 -4.61
C LYS A 37 10.69 -1.74 -3.48
N LYS A 38 11.68 -1.92 -2.60
CA LYS A 38 11.52 -2.76 -1.40
C LYS A 38 10.38 -2.23 -0.53
N THR A 39 10.37 -0.93 -0.25
CA THR A 39 9.28 -0.28 0.50
C THR A 39 7.92 -0.45 -0.18
N LEU A 40 7.86 -0.28 -1.51
CA LEU A 40 6.63 -0.48 -2.28
C LEU A 40 6.08 -1.91 -2.14
N TYR A 41 6.91 -2.94 -2.34
CA TYR A 41 6.43 -4.33 -2.26
C TYR A 41 6.12 -4.77 -0.83
N GLN A 42 6.81 -4.21 0.18
CA GLN A 42 6.43 -4.39 1.59
C GLN A 42 5.06 -3.77 1.87
N PHE A 43 4.81 -2.56 1.38
CA PHE A 43 3.51 -1.91 1.51
C PHE A 43 2.40 -2.71 0.81
N ILE A 44 2.64 -3.28 -0.37
CA ILE A 44 1.65 -4.13 -1.07
C ILE A 44 1.25 -5.34 -0.20
N LEU A 45 2.22 -6.01 0.44
CA LEU A 45 1.93 -7.13 1.35
C LEU A 45 1.13 -6.68 2.58
N GLU A 46 1.50 -5.57 3.18
CA GLU A 46 0.82 -5.03 4.35
C GLU A 46 -0.62 -4.56 4.00
N TRP A 47 -0.78 -3.90 2.86
CA TRP A 47 -2.06 -3.45 2.34
C TRP A 47 -3.01 -4.61 2.06
N ASN A 48 -2.49 -5.73 1.53
CA ASN A 48 -3.29 -6.93 1.26
C ASN A 48 -3.45 -7.86 2.48
N SER A 49 -2.88 -7.54 3.64
CA SER A 49 -3.10 -8.33 4.86
C SER A 49 -4.49 -8.10 5.45
N ASP A 50 -4.94 -9.01 6.31
CA ASP A 50 -6.20 -8.88 7.07
C ASP A 50 -6.15 -7.77 8.14
N ASN A 51 -5.00 -7.12 8.35
CA ASN A 51 -4.89 -6.01 9.29
C ASN A 51 -5.74 -4.82 8.82
N PRO A 52 -6.66 -4.28 9.64
CA PRO A 52 -7.48 -3.12 9.26
C PRO A 52 -6.67 -1.81 9.14
N SER A 53 -5.42 -1.78 9.60
CA SER A 53 -4.53 -0.62 9.51
C SER A 53 -3.20 -0.94 8.82
N VAL A 54 -2.51 0.12 8.40
CA VAL A 54 -1.15 0.09 7.87
C VAL A 54 -0.27 0.98 8.73
N LYS A 55 0.90 0.49 9.10
CA LYS A 55 1.85 1.17 9.97
C LYS A 55 2.84 1.96 9.12
N ILE A 56 2.72 3.28 9.16
CA ILE A 56 3.60 4.17 8.39
C ILE A 56 4.56 4.94 9.30
N LYS A 57 5.75 5.24 8.77
CA LYS A 57 6.72 6.12 9.40
C LYS A 57 6.56 7.52 8.84
N THR A 58 6.20 8.47 9.70
CA THR A 58 6.17 9.89 9.35
C THR A 58 7.49 10.53 9.76
N SER A 59 8.01 11.49 8.97
CA SER A 59 9.24 12.22 9.29
C SER A 59 9.09 13.10 10.53
N GLY A 60 7.85 13.51 10.86
CA GLY A 60 7.55 14.44 11.95
C GLY A 60 8.10 15.83 11.63
N SER A 61 7.23 16.84 11.52
CA SER A 61 7.67 18.23 11.32
C SER A 61 8.55 18.76 12.46
N THR A 62 8.53 18.10 13.62
CA THR A 62 9.29 18.43 14.84
C THR A 62 10.57 17.60 15.03
N GLY A 63 11.03 16.88 14.01
CA GLY A 63 12.38 16.29 13.97
C GLY A 63 12.51 14.84 14.42
N THR A 64 11.51 14.27 15.12
CA THR A 64 11.53 12.85 15.52
C THR A 64 10.55 12.04 14.69
N PRO A 65 11.02 11.10 13.85
CA PRO A 65 10.13 10.25 13.08
C PRO A 65 9.22 9.41 13.98
N LYS A 66 7.91 9.44 13.72
CA LYS A 66 6.91 8.71 14.50
C LYS A 66 6.22 7.63 13.65
N TRP A 67 6.07 6.45 14.23
CA TRP A 67 5.22 5.40 13.68
C TRP A 67 3.76 5.71 14.03
N ILE A 68 2.89 5.68 13.03
CA ILE A 68 1.46 5.83 13.19
C ILE A 68 0.74 4.72 12.44
N ASP A 69 -0.35 4.22 13.02
CA ASP A 69 -1.25 3.28 12.35
C ASP A 69 -2.37 4.05 11.68
N ILE A 70 -2.53 3.86 10.37
CA ILE A 70 -3.59 4.49 9.59
C ILE A 70 -4.62 3.42 9.21
N PRO A 71 -5.90 3.59 9.56
CA PRO A 71 -6.95 2.68 9.11
C PRO A 71 -7.07 2.68 7.58
N LYS A 72 -7.12 1.50 6.96
CA LYS A 72 -7.28 1.34 5.51
C LYS A 72 -8.55 2.03 4.99
N GLU A 73 -9.63 1.97 5.76
CA GLU A 73 -10.88 2.67 5.44
C GLU A 73 -10.70 4.19 5.29
N LYS A 74 -9.89 4.81 6.16
CA LYS A 74 -9.60 6.25 6.04
C LYS A 74 -8.79 6.57 4.79
N MET A 75 -7.83 5.70 4.43
CA MET A 75 -7.04 5.85 3.21
C MET A 75 -7.91 5.71 1.95
N ILE A 76 -8.83 4.74 1.93
CA ILE A 76 -9.81 4.55 0.84
C ILE A 76 -10.69 5.81 0.70
N LYS A 77 -11.31 6.28 1.79
CA LYS A 77 -12.15 7.50 1.76
C LYS A 77 -11.37 8.72 1.28
N SER A 78 -10.13 8.89 1.74
CA SER A 78 -9.26 9.97 1.29
C SER A 78 -9.00 9.90 -0.22
N ALA A 79 -8.73 8.70 -0.75
CA ALA A 79 -8.49 8.50 -2.18
C ALA A 79 -9.75 8.76 -3.01
N LEU A 80 -10.92 8.31 -2.56
CA LEU A 80 -12.21 8.54 -3.23
C LEU A 80 -12.53 10.04 -3.32
N ILE A 81 -12.45 10.77 -2.21
CA ILE A 81 -12.67 12.24 -2.18
C ILE A 81 -11.71 12.95 -3.14
N THR A 82 -10.44 12.53 -3.15
CA THR A 82 -9.44 13.10 -4.07
C THR A 82 -9.80 12.80 -5.52
N GLY A 83 -10.25 11.58 -5.83
CA GLY A 83 -10.70 11.20 -7.17
C GLY A 83 -11.94 11.96 -7.62
N GLU A 84 -12.93 12.13 -6.74
CA GLU A 84 -14.12 12.95 -7.00
C GLU A 84 -13.77 14.40 -7.32
N PHE A 85 -12.75 14.97 -6.68
CA PHE A 85 -12.29 16.33 -6.99
C PHE A 85 -11.72 16.49 -8.42
N PHE A 86 -11.18 15.41 -9.01
CA PHE A 86 -10.56 15.44 -10.35
C PHE A 86 -11.46 14.86 -11.46
N ASN A 87 -12.65 14.36 -11.11
CA ASN A 87 -13.67 13.90 -12.06
C ASN A 87 -14.57 15.05 -12.52
#